data_AF-A0AAD6D5B0-F1
#
_entry.id   AF-A0AAD6D5B0-F1
#
_cell.length_a   1.000
_cell.length_b   1.000
_cell.length_c   1.000
_cell.angle_alpha   90.00
_cell.angle_beta   90.00
_cell.angle_gamma   90.00
#
_symmetry.space_group_name_H-M   'P 1'
#
loop_
_entity.id
_entity.type
_entity.pdbx_description
1 polymer ?
#
loop_
_entity_poly.entity_id
_entity_poly.type
_entity_poly.pdbx_seq_one_letter_code
_entity_poly.pdbx_strand_id
1 'polypeptide(L)'
;MLNQYLSVWDGDLSLVKSTFHPDVRLFSDRFPSSTGNGSTLTAVTNRDEFAAFVENARAGWEKYVFDPIRWVSNGHQIVVRWKMEGILGSNFTRFPTPLEAGSSVTYNGTDFLVLDECTGLIREDYIAQDLISYFDVMGLTEINV
;
A
#
# COMPACT_ATOMS: atom_id res chain seq x y z
N MET A 1 7.34 -0.15 -15.75
CA MET A 1 6.95 0.69 -14.61
C MET A 1 5.90 0.01 -13.74
N LEU A 2 4.62 -0.11 -14.16
CA LEU A 2 3.57 -0.69 -13.29
C LEU A 2 3.92 -2.08 -12.70
N ASN A 3 4.46 -3.00 -13.51
CA ASN A 3 4.86 -4.31 -12.97
C ASN A 3 5.97 -4.20 -11.92
N GLN A 4 6.95 -3.31 -12.09
CA GLN A 4 8.02 -3.11 -11.10
C GLN A 4 7.46 -2.49 -9.82
N TYR A 5 6.54 -1.52 -9.96
CA TYR A 5 5.81 -0.94 -8.83
C TYR A 5 5.08 -2.00 -8.01
N LEU A 6 4.30 -2.88 -8.66
CA LEU A 6 3.61 -3.98 -7.99
C LEU A 6 4.57 -5.01 -7.40
N SER A 7 5.69 -5.32 -8.07
CA SER A 7 6.72 -6.21 -7.53
C SER A 7 7.39 -5.64 -6.27
N VAL A 8 7.58 -4.31 -6.17
CA VAL A 8 8.05 -3.70 -4.92
C VAL A 8 7.03 -3.93 -3.81
N TRP A 9 5.75 -3.67 -4.06
CA TRP A 9 4.67 -3.95 -3.10
C TRP A 9 4.59 -5.42 -2.69
N ASP A 10 4.90 -6.34 -3.61
CA ASP A 10 5.00 -7.79 -3.37
C ASP A 10 6.27 -8.18 -2.60
N GLY A 11 7.15 -7.23 -2.28
CA GLY A 11 8.30 -7.39 -1.39
C GLY A 11 9.66 -7.42 -2.09
N ASP A 12 9.73 -7.24 -3.40
CA ASP A 12 11.01 -7.13 -4.12
C ASP A 12 11.61 -5.72 -3.96
N LEU A 13 12.18 -5.47 -2.78
CA LEU A 13 12.79 -4.18 -2.44
C LEU A 13 14.05 -3.89 -3.28
N SER A 14 14.59 -4.86 -4.02
CA SER A 14 15.72 -4.63 -4.93
C SER A 14 15.37 -3.69 -6.08
N LEU A 15 14.08 -3.60 -6.43
CA LEU A 15 13.55 -2.77 -7.50
C LEU A 15 13.32 -1.31 -7.08
N VAL A 16 13.45 -0.95 -5.80
CA VAL A 16 13.12 0.40 -5.31
C VAL A 16 13.90 1.48 -6.06
N LYS A 17 15.21 1.29 -6.27
CA LYS A 17 16.07 2.28 -6.93
C LYS A 17 15.80 2.44 -8.42
N SER A 18 15.26 1.41 -9.08
CA SER A 18 14.91 1.41 -10.50
C SER A 18 13.44 1.74 -10.77
N THR A 19 12.64 1.90 -9.70
CA THR A 19 11.20 2.18 -9.78
C THR A 19 10.88 3.60 -9.32
N PHE A 20 11.52 4.05 -8.23
CA PHE A 20 11.20 5.33 -7.58
C PHE A 20 12.30 6.36 -7.71
N HIS A 21 11.89 7.60 -7.96
CA HIS A 21 12.76 8.76 -7.90
C HIS A 21 13.33 8.90 -6.47
N PRO A 22 14.58 9.37 -6.27
CA PRO A 22 15.16 9.55 -4.94
C PRO A 22 14.26 10.33 -3.98
N ASP A 23 13.58 11.36 -4.49
CA ASP A 23 12.69 12.25 -3.74
C ASP A 23 11.20 11.89 -3.86
N VAL A 24 10.86 10.62 -4.11
CA VAL A 24 9.46 10.18 -4.24
C VAL A 24 8.62 10.61 -3.03
N ARG A 25 7.39 11.05 -3.30
CA ARG A 25 6.39 11.41 -2.28
C ARG A 25 5.22 10.44 -2.33
N LEU A 26 4.83 9.93 -1.16
CA LEU A 26 3.59 9.18 -1.01
C LEU A 26 2.51 10.09 -0.42
N PHE A 27 1.33 10.06 -1.04
CA PHE A 27 0.11 10.65 -0.54
C PHE A 27 -0.89 9.52 -0.36
N SER A 28 -1.17 9.14 0.90
CA SER A 28 -2.02 8.00 1.23
C SER A 28 -3.10 8.41 2.21
N ASP A 29 -4.15 7.60 2.30
CA ASP A 29 -5.17 7.72 3.33
C ASP A 29 -4.55 7.72 4.73
N ARG A 30 -5.25 8.40 5.66
CA ARG A 30 -4.85 8.40 7.07
C ARG A 30 -5.36 7.12 7.72
N PHE A 31 -4.52 6.50 8.55
CA PHE A 31 -4.92 5.36 9.38
C PHE A 31 -5.35 5.84 10.79
N PRO A 32 -6.18 5.08 11.51
CA PRO A 32 -6.44 5.33 12.92
C PRO A 32 -5.15 5.44 13.73
N SER A 33 -5.09 6.37 14.68
CA SER A 33 -3.94 6.50 15.57
C SER A 33 -3.81 5.27 16.47
N SER A 34 -2.58 4.86 16.78
CA SER A 34 -2.33 3.81 17.80
C SER A 34 -2.78 4.23 19.20
N THR A 35 -3.02 5.52 19.43
CA THR A 35 -3.59 6.04 20.69
C THR A 35 -5.11 6.03 20.72
N GLY A 36 -5.78 5.70 19.61
CA GLY A 36 -7.24 5.84 19.44
C GLY A 36 -7.76 7.27 19.57
N ASN A 37 -6.90 8.27 19.29
CA ASN A 37 -7.29 9.68 19.22
C ASN A 37 -6.83 10.29 17.90
N GLY A 38 -7.76 10.55 16.99
CA GLY A 38 -7.50 11.03 15.65
C GLY A 38 -6.88 10.01 14.70
N SER A 39 -6.48 10.51 13.54
CA SER A 39 -5.82 9.70 12.51
C SER A 39 -4.39 10.17 12.27
N THR A 40 -3.53 9.28 11.81
CA THR A 40 -2.12 9.54 11.54
C THR A 40 -1.88 9.61 10.03
N LEU A 41 -1.10 10.60 9.60
CA LEU A 41 -0.64 10.70 8.22
C LEU A 41 0.54 9.76 8.01
N THR A 42 0.53 9.01 6.91
CA THR A 42 1.75 8.35 6.41
C THR A 42 2.64 9.42 5.77
N ALA A 43 3.80 9.69 6.36
CA ALA A 43 4.79 10.58 5.78
C ALA A 43 5.89 9.76 5.10
N VAL A 44 5.94 9.77 3.76
CA VAL A 44 7.06 9.22 2.98
C VAL A 44 7.53 10.30 2.02
N THR A 45 8.81 10.60 2.12
CA THR A 45 9.45 11.77 1.49
C THR A 45 10.63 11.44 0.60
N ASN A 46 11.02 10.16 0.57
CA ASN A 46 12.08 9.62 -0.26
C ASN A 46 11.89 8.11 -0.46
N ARG A 47 12.68 7.52 -1.35
CA ARG A 47 12.55 6.10 -1.72
C ARG A 47 12.94 5.11 -0.60
N ASP A 48 13.81 5.51 0.32
CA ASP A 48 14.23 4.64 1.42
C ASP A 48 13.10 4.55 2.46
N GLU A 49 12.43 5.67 2.74
CA GLU A 49 11.18 5.72 3.51
C GLU A 49 10.05 4.94 2.82
N PHE A 50 9.97 4.97 1.49
CA PHE A 50 9.00 4.16 0.74
C PHE A 50 9.25 2.67 0.91
N ALA A 51 10.51 2.22 0.81
CA ALA A 51 10.88 0.82 1.04
C ALA A 51 10.53 0.37 2.47
N ALA A 52 10.86 1.19 3.47
CA ALA A 52 10.50 0.92 4.86
C ALA A 52 8.98 0.89 5.07
N PHE A 53 8.23 1.76 4.39
CA PHE A 53 6.78 1.75 4.44
C PHE A 53 6.20 0.44 3.87
N VAL A 54 6.69 -0.02 2.72
CA VAL A 54 6.26 -1.30 2.12
C VAL A 54 6.59 -2.47 3.04
N GLU A 55 7.79 -2.52 3.60
CA GLU A 55 8.19 -3.58 4.55
C GLU A 55 7.26 -3.60 5.78
N ASN A 56 7.02 -2.44 6.39
CA ASN A 56 6.07 -2.30 7.50
C ASN A 56 4.64 -2.67 7.08
N ALA A 57 4.24 -2.38 5.84
CA ALA A 57 2.90 -2.69 5.38
C ALA A 57 2.64 -4.20 5.28
N ARG A 58 3.70 -4.94 4.94
CA ARG A 58 3.74 -6.40 4.80
C ARG A 58 3.92 -7.15 6.12
N ALA A 59 4.34 -6.47 7.18
CA ALA A 59 4.60 -7.10 8.46
C ALA A 59 3.35 -7.85 8.99
N GLY A 60 3.53 -9.12 9.35
CA GLY A 60 2.47 -9.96 9.89
C GLY A 60 1.61 -10.68 8.85
N TRP A 61 1.80 -10.44 7.55
CA TRP A 61 1.12 -11.16 6.49
C TRP A 61 1.94 -12.37 6.03
N GLU A 62 1.28 -13.50 5.79
CA GLU A 62 1.88 -14.66 5.10
C GLU A 62 1.91 -14.43 3.58
N LYS A 63 0.82 -13.87 3.04
CA LYS A 63 0.72 -13.37 1.66
C LYS A 63 0.23 -11.94 1.72
N TYR A 64 0.83 -11.07 0.90
CA TYR A 64 0.40 -9.68 0.72
C TYR A 64 0.79 -9.28 -0.70
N VAL A 65 -0.14 -9.33 -1.64
CA VAL A 65 0.13 -9.01 -3.05
C VAL A 65 -0.98 -8.16 -3.64
N PHE A 66 -0.69 -7.45 -4.71
CA PHE A 66 -1.64 -6.54 -5.36
C PHE A 66 -1.84 -6.91 -6.83
N ASP A 67 -3.06 -7.37 -7.15
CA ASP A 67 -3.45 -7.69 -8.51
C ASP A 67 -4.05 -6.48 -9.22
N PRO A 68 -3.54 -6.07 -10.39
CA PRO A 68 -4.13 -4.99 -11.16
C PRO A 68 -5.43 -5.45 -11.81
N ILE A 69 -6.56 -4.86 -11.41
CA ILE A 69 -7.88 -5.13 -12.02
C ILE A 69 -7.99 -4.40 -13.36
N ARG A 70 -7.63 -3.10 -13.37
CA ARG A 70 -7.64 -2.22 -14.54
C ARG A 70 -6.56 -1.17 -14.35
N TRP A 71 -5.96 -0.73 -15.44
CA TRP A 71 -5.07 0.42 -15.41
C TRP A 71 -5.13 1.18 -16.73
N VAL A 72 -4.78 2.46 -16.67
CA VAL A 72 -4.64 3.35 -17.82
C VAL A 72 -3.37 4.17 -17.65
N SER A 73 -2.78 4.61 -18.75
CA SER A 73 -1.65 5.53 -18.73
C SER A 73 -1.82 6.62 -19.77
N ASN A 74 -1.39 7.83 -19.44
CA ASN A 74 -1.33 8.95 -20.36
C ASN A 74 -0.06 9.76 -20.09
N GLY A 75 0.89 9.73 -21.02
CA GLY A 75 2.20 10.38 -20.84
C GLY A 75 2.90 9.87 -19.58
N HIS A 76 3.21 10.80 -18.68
CA HIS A 76 3.92 10.54 -17.41
C HIS A 76 2.98 10.21 -16.24
N GLN A 77 1.78 9.71 -16.51
CA GLN A 77 0.78 9.38 -15.50
C GLN A 77 0.27 7.95 -15.70
N ILE A 78 0.16 7.20 -14.62
CA ILE A 78 -0.41 5.85 -14.60
C ILE A 78 -1.48 5.81 -13.51
N VAL A 79 -2.66 5.29 -13.83
CA VAL A 79 -3.72 5.02 -12.84
C VAL A 79 -3.95 3.52 -12.82
N VAL A 80 -3.93 2.91 -11.64
CA VAL A 80 -4.19 1.49 -11.47
C VAL A 80 -5.25 1.27 -10.40
N ARG A 81 -6.32 0.55 -10.77
CA ARG A 81 -7.25 -0.07 -9.81
C ARG A 81 -6.70 -1.45 -9.48
N TRP A 82 -6.49 -1.73 -8.21
CA TRP A 82 -5.94 -3.00 -7.74
C TRP A 82 -6.87 -3.68 -6.72
N LYS A 83 -6.62 -4.97 -6.54
CA LYS A 83 -7.18 -5.80 -5.47
C LYS A 83 -6.01 -6.35 -4.65
N MET A 84 -6.03 -6.15 -3.34
CA MET A 84 -5.10 -6.79 -2.43
C MET A 84 -5.55 -8.23 -2.20
N GLU A 85 -4.63 -9.19 -2.29
CA GLU A 85 -4.84 -10.56 -1.86
C GLU A 85 -3.90 -10.90 -0.70
N GLY A 86 -4.49 -10.98 0.50
CA GLY A 86 -3.78 -11.17 1.75
C GLY A 86 -4.10 -12.51 2.41
N ILE A 87 -3.11 -13.10 3.06
CA ILE A 87 -3.30 -14.20 4.01
C ILE A 87 -2.70 -13.76 5.34
N LEU A 88 -3.50 -13.77 6.41
CA LEU A 88 -3.04 -13.39 7.75
C LEU A 88 -1.96 -14.35 8.23
N GLY A 89 -0.80 -13.82 8.61
CA GLY A 89 0.22 -14.61 9.30
C GLY A 89 -0.10 -14.77 10.78
N SER A 90 0.53 -15.75 11.43
CA SER A 90 0.38 -16.00 12.87
C SER A 90 0.96 -14.89 13.76
N ASN A 91 1.74 -13.98 13.18
CA ASN A 91 2.38 -12.84 13.84
C ASN A 91 1.75 -11.49 13.44
N PHE A 92 0.53 -11.48 12.89
CA PHE A 92 -0.17 -10.25 12.56
C PHE A 92 -0.53 -9.45 13.83
N THR A 93 0.01 -8.23 13.94
CA THR A 93 -0.19 -7.37 15.12
C THR A 93 -0.53 -5.92 14.76
N ARG A 94 -0.75 -5.61 13.48
CA ARG A 94 -0.90 -4.23 13.00
C ARG A 94 -2.14 -3.54 13.58
N PHE A 95 -3.22 -4.29 13.76
CA PHE A 95 -4.40 -3.88 14.52
C PHE A 95 -5.15 -5.13 15.00
N PRO A 96 -6.01 -5.00 16.04
CA PRO A 96 -6.79 -6.13 16.55
C PRO A 96 -7.69 -6.71 15.45
N THR A 97 -7.81 -8.02 15.37
CA THR A 97 -8.75 -8.71 14.48
C THR A 97 -9.18 -10.03 15.12
N PRO A 98 -10.45 -10.43 14.99
CA PRO A 98 -10.92 -11.75 15.43
C PRO A 98 -10.54 -12.87 14.46
N LEU A 99 -9.96 -12.55 13.29
CA LEU A 99 -9.59 -13.54 12.30
C LEU A 99 -8.42 -14.41 12.77
N GLU A 100 -8.48 -15.70 12.45
CA GLU A 100 -7.40 -16.64 12.71
C GLU A 100 -6.30 -16.53 11.64
N ALA A 101 -5.08 -16.94 11.98
CA ALA A 101 -4.00 -17.08 11.00
C ALA A 101 -4.40 -18.02 9.85
N GLY A 102 -3.97 -17.69 8.62
CA GLY A 102 -4.41 -18.37 7.40
C GLY A 102 -5.70 -17.81 6.79
N SER A 103 -6.41 -16.91 7.49
CA SER A 103 -7.60 -16.25 6.93
C SER A 103 -7.24 -15.43 5.70
N SER A 104 -8.04 -15.57 4.64
CA SER A 104 -7.90 -14.77 3.42
C SER A 104 -8.60 -13.42 3.57
N VAL A 105 -7.91 -12.35 3.18
CA VAL A 105 -8.43 -10.98 3.24
C VAL A 105 -8.22 -10.31 1.90
N THR A 106 -9.25 -9.61 1.42
CA THR A 106 -9.19 -8.86 0.18
C THR A 106 -9.93 -7.54 0.31
N TYR A 107 -9.36 -6.51 -0.28
CA TYR A 107 -9.98 -5.21 -0.45
C TYR A 107 -9.36 -4.53 -1.67
N ASN A 108 -10.00 -3.45 -2.13
CA ASN A 108 -9.58 -2.77 -3.34
C ASN A 108 -8.99 -1.40 -3.04
N GLY A 109 -8.25 -0.87 -4.00
CA GLY A 109 -7.75 0.49 -3.97
C GLY A 109 -7.40 0.98 -5.35
N THR A 110 -7.01 2.24 -5.43
CA THR A 110 -6.61 2.91 -6.66
C THR A 110 -5.38 3.73 -6.38
N ASP A 111 -4.35 3.55 -7.21
CA ASP A 111 -3.15 4.37 -7.16
C ASP A 111 -3.04 5.23 -8.41
N PHE A 112 -2.59 6.46 -8.22
CA PHE A 112 -2.23 7.39 -9.28
C PHE A 112 -0.74 7.72 -9.16
N LEU A 113 0.02 7.25 -10.13
CA LEU A 113 1.47 7.35 -10.18
C LEU A 113 1.85 8.47 -11.15
N VAL A 114 2.66 9.42 -10.68
CA VAL A 114 3.27 10.47 -11.50
C VAL A 114 4.73 10.14 -11.71
N LEU A 115 5.13 10.06 -12.98
CA LEU A 115 6.50 9.79 -13.39
C LEU A 115 7.25 11.10 -13.59
N ASP A 116 8.51 11.13 -13.20
CA ASP A 116 9.42 12.21 -13.55
C ASP A 116 9.73 12.17 -15.06
N GLU A 117 9.61 13.30 -15.74
CA GLU A 117 9.69 13.35 -17.21
C GLU A 117 11.07 12.98 -17.77
N CYS A 118 12.13 13.24 -17.00
CA CYS A 118 13.50 13.00 -17.43
C CYS A 118 13.93 11.55 -17.18
N THR A 119 13.56 11.01 -16.02
CA THR A 119 14.04 9.70 -15.57
C THR A 119 13.03 8.57 -15.81
N GLY A 120 11.75 8.90 -15.98
CA GLY A 120 10.66 7.94 -16.05
C GLY A 120 10.35 7.24 -14.72
N LEU A 121 11.05 7.58 -13.63
CA LEU A 121 10.84 7.00 -12.30
C LEU A 121 9.61 7.62 -11.61
N ILE A 122 8.97 6.87 -10.72
CA ILE A 122 7.82 7.38 -9.96
C ILE A 122 8.29 8.47 -8.99
N ARG A 123 7.75 9.67 -9.13
CA ARG A 123 8.04 10.84 -8.31
C ARG A 123 6.93 11.13 -7.30
N GLU A 124 5.69 10.84 -7.65
CA GLU A 124 4.55 10.96 -6.74
C GLU A 124 3.69 9.71 -6.86
N ASP A 125 3.26 9.20 -5.71
CA ASP A 125 2.34 8.08 -5.59
C ASP A 125 1.15 8.55 -4.74
N TYR A 126 -0.04 8.57 -5.34
CA TYR A 126 -1.29 8.90 -4.66
C TYR A 126 -2.11 7.64 -4.51
N ILE A 127 -2.30 7.19 -3.27
CA ILE A 127 -2.99 5.97 -2.92
C ILE A 127 -4.33 6.30 -2.30
N ALA A 128 -5.39 5.71 -2.84
CA ALA A 128 -6.74 5.72 -2.28
C ALA A 128 -7.23 4.28 -2.07
N GLN A 129 -7.34 3.88 -0.81
CA GLN A 129 -7.68 2.55 -0.34
C GLN A 129 -9.15 2.51 0.10
N ASP A 130 -9.82 1.39 -0.16
CA ASP A 130 -11.12 1.12 0.45
C ASP A 130 -10.94 0.63 1.91
N LEU A 131 -10.51 1.54 2.78
CA LEU A 131 -10.20 1.22 4.17
C LEU A 131 -11.44 0.78 4.96
N ILE A 132 -12.64 1.26 4.60
CA ILE A 132 -13.88 0.83 5.24
C ILE A 132 -14.13 -0.65 4.97
N SER A 133 -14.08 -1.06 3.70
CA SER A 133 -14.20 -2.49 3.36
C SER A 133 -13.06 -3.29 3.97
N TYR A 134 -11.83 -2.76 3.99
CA TYR A 134 -10.69 -3.43 4.62
C TYR A 134 -10.92 -3.72 6.11
N PHE A 135 -11.40 -2.75 6.89
CA PHE A 135 -11.66 -2.97 8.31
C PHE A 135 -12.84 -3.92 8.54
N ASP A 136 -13.89 -3.84 7.73
CA ASP A 136 -15.03 -4.77 7.79
C ASP A 136 -14.60 -6.22 7.51
N VAL A 137 -13.83 -6.47 6.44
CA VAL A 137 -13.33 -7.83 6.15
C VAL A 137 -12.33 -8.34 7.20
N MET A 138 -11.67 -7.43 7.91
CA MET A 138 -10.83 -7.76 9.07
C MET A 138 -11.66 -8.04 10.34
N GLY A 139 -13.00 -8.06 10.25
CA GLY A 139 -13.90 -8.37 11.35
C GLY A 139 -14.11 -7.21 12.34
N LEU A 140 -13.78 -5.99 11.95
CA LEU A 140 -13.97 -4.80 12.78
C LEU A 140 -15.34 -4.18 12.53
N THR A 141 -16.11 -3.99 13.60
CA THR A 141 -17.45 -3.37 13.57
C THR A 141 -17.43 -1.89 13.93
N GLU A 142 -16.34 -1.44 14.55
CA GLU A 142 -16.07 -0.04 14.87
C GLU A 142 -14.59 0.27 14.66
N ILE A 143 -14.31 1.52 14.30
CA ILE A 143 -12.95 2.04 14.14
C ILE A 143 -12.84 3.25 15.06
N ASN A 144 -12.12 3.10 16.16
CA ASN A 144 -11.83 4.22 17.06
C ASN A 144 -10.77 5.09 16.41
N VAL A 145 -11.16 6.30 16.01
CA VAL A 145 -10.29 7.31 15.40
C VAL A 145 -9.80 8.25 16.47
#